data_AF-A0A2V6VUP2-F1
#
_entry.id   AF-A0A2V6VUP2-F1
#
_cell.length_a   1.000
_cell.length_b   1.000
_cell.length_c   1.000
_cell.angle_alpha   90.00
_cell.angle_beta   90.00
_cell.angle_gamma   90.00
#
_symmetry.space_group_name_H-M   'P 1'
#
loop_
_entity.id
_entity.type
_entity.pdbx_description
1 polymer ?
#
loop_
_entity_poly.entity_id
_entity_poly.type
_entity_poly.pdbx_seq_one_letter_code
_entity_poly.pdbx_strand_id
1 'polypeptide(L)' 'MHIVAVSNPEGSRWRWQIWLATELVEESGERYPTIAEALREGEARLSTVWAARTVDSPLRSRVGGRRHRRAS' A
#
# COMPACT_ATOMS: atom_id res chain seq x y z
N MET A 1 6.28 -0.80 -4.22
CA MET A 1 6.20 -0.65 -2.76
C MET A 1 6.61 -1.96 -2.14
N HIS A 2 7.25 -1.94 -0.98
CA HIS A 2 7.67 -3.15 -0.28
C HIS A 2 7.32 -3.05 1.20
N ILE A 3 7.22 -4.21 1.85
CA ILE A 3 6.92 -4.33 3.27
C ILE A 3 8.15 -4.82 4.01
N VAL A 4 8.44 -4.24 5.16
CA VAL A 4 9.48 -4.71 6.08
C VAL A 4 8.91 -4.85 7.47
N ALA A 5 9.43 -5.80 8.24
CA ALA A 5 9.17 -5.90 9.66
C ALA A 5 10.37 -5.37 10.44
N VAL A 6 10.11 -4.48 11.38
CA VAL A 6 11.11 -3.80 12.20
C VAL A 6 10.87 -4.15 13.66
N SER A 7 11.90 -4.68 14.32
CA SER A 7 11.90 -4.90 15.77
C SER A 7 12.47 -3.68 16.47
N ASN A 8 11.88 -3.27 17.60
CA ASN A 8 12.47 -2.20 18.42
C ASN A 8 13.44 -2.79 19.46
N PRO A 9 14.55 -2.13 19.80
CA PRO A 9 15.54 -2.65 20.77
C PRO A 9 14.96 -2.86 22.19
N GLU A 10 13.97 -2.06 22.57
CA GLU A 10 13.42 -2.05 23.94
C GLU A 10 12.33 -3.09 24.20
N GLY A 11 11.85 -3.78 23.17
CA GLY A 11 10.82 -4.80 23.35
C GLY A 11 10.74 -5.67 22.12
N SER A 12 10.75 -6.98 22.34
CA SER A 12 10.75 -8.07 21.35
C SER A 12 9.50 -8.12 20.45
N ARG A 13 8.86 -6.97 20.20
CA ARG A 13 7.70 -6.82 19.34
C ARG A 13 8.07 -6.13 18.04
N TRP A 14 7.29 -6.45 17.03
CA TRP A 14 7.49 -6.09 15.65
C TRP A 14 6.46 -5.07 15.21
N ARG A 15 6.88 -4.15 14.35
CA ARG A 15 6.00 -3.32 13.55
C ARG A 15 6.25 -3.63 12.09
N TRP A 16 5.25 -3.47 11.26
CA TRP A 16 5.49 -3.45 9.81
C TRP A 16 5.56 -2.01 9.32
N GLN A 17 6.31 -1.81 8.24
CA GLN A 17 6.43 -0.55 7.54
C GLN A 17 6.31 -0.77 6.04
N ILE A 18 5.46 0.03 5.38
CA ILE A 18 5.32 0.05 3.94
C ILE A 18 6.17 1.17 3.37
N TRP A 19 7.07 0.83 2.45
CA TRP A 19 8.01 1.75 1.82
C TRP A 19 7.79 1.87 0.32
N LEU A 20 8.01 3.07 -0.20
CA LEU A 20 8.14 3.37 -1.61
C LEU A 20 9.51 3.98 -1.90
N ALA A 21 10.41 3.18 -2.47
CA ALA A 21 11.82 3.55 -2.58
C ALA A 21 12.37 3.98 -1.21
N THR A 22 12.62 5.27 -1.00
CA THR A 22 13.13 5.85 0.26
C THR A 22 12.07 6.57 1.10
N GLU A 23 10.80 6.53 0.68
CA GLU A 23 9.69 7.18 1.38
C GLU A 23 8.93 6.15 2.23
N LEU A 24 8.83 6.39 3.53
CA LEU A 24 7.93 5.64 4.40
C LEU A 24 6.50 6.08 4.12
N VAL A 25 5.68 5.16 3.60
CA VAL A 25 4.29 5.44 3.26
C VAL A 25 3.39 5.23 4.46
N GLU A 26 3.60 4.16 5.21
CA GLU A 26 2.76 3.81 6.36
C GLU A 26 3.54 2.92 7.35
N GLU A 27 3.25 3.05 8.63
CA GLU A 27 3.74 2.19 9.70
C GLU A 27 2.57 1.69 10.56
N SER A 28 2.67 0.45 11.05
CA SER A 28 1.71 -0.09 12.00
C SER A 28 1.72 0.67 13.34
N GLY A 29 0.54 1.15 13.76
CA GLY A 29 0.37 1.67 15.12
C GLY A 29 0.49 0.57 16.18
N GLU A 30 0.01 -0.62 15.85
CA GLU A 30 0.09 -1.83 16.67
C GLU A 30 1.49 -2.45 16.68
N ARG A 31 1.72 -3.32 17.68
CA ARG A 31 2.97 -4.05 17.89
C ARG A 31 2.67 -5.54 17.99
N TYR A 32 3.28 -6.32 17.12
CA TYR A 32 3.06 -7.76 16.98
C TYR A 32 4.10 -8.56 17.76
N PRO A 33 3.72 -9.69 18.38
CA PRO A 33 4.64 -10.55 19.12
C PRO A 33 5.65 -11.27 18.19
N THR A 34 5.30 -11.49 16.92
CA THR A 34 6.17 -12.21 15.97
C THR A 34 6.36 -11.44 14.67
N ILE A 35 7.51 -11.68 14.02
CA ILE A 35 7.80 -11.14 12.69
C ILE A 35 6.77 -11.60 11.65
N ALA A 36 6.31 -12.85 11.76
CA ALA A 36 5.34 -13.44 10.84
C ALA A 36 3.97 -12.76 10.94
N GLU A 37 3.51 -12.43 12.14
CA GLU A 37 2.26 -11.69 12.33
C GLU A 37 2.34 -10.27 11.76
N ALA A 38 3.45 -9.57 12.01
CA ALA A 38 3.67 -8.24 11.45
C ALA A 38 3.69 -8.26 9.91
N LEU A 39 4.40 -9.21 9.30
CA LEU A 39 4.46 -9.34 7.85
C LEU A 39 3.09 -9.70 7.26
N ARG A 40 2.37 -10.66 7.86
CA ARG A 40 1.06 -11.08 7.35
C ARG A 40 0.06 -9.92 7.30
N GLU A 41 -0.03 -9.14 8.37
CA GLU A 41 -0.95 -8.00 8.40
C GLU A 41 -0.44 -6.85 7.51
N GLY A 42 0.87 -6.58 7.51
CA GLY A 42 1.51 -5.62 6.63
C GLY A 42 1.32 -5.93 5.13
N GLU A 43 1.34 -7.20 4.73
CA GLU A 43 1.07 -7.65 3.35
C GLU A 43 -0.39 -7.40 2.94
N ALA A 44 -1.33 -7.67 3.84
CA ALA A 44 -2.75 -7.35 3.63
C ALA A 44 -2.95 -5.85 3.47
N ARG A 45 -2.25 -5.03 4.28
CA ARG A 45 -2.30 -3.58 4.18
C ARG A 45 -1.64 -3.06 2.91
N LEU A 46 -0.47 -3.58 2.53
CA LEU A 46 0.24 -3.23 1.30
C LEU A 46 -0.64 -3.41 0.06
N SER A 47 -1.38 -4.52 -0.01
CA SER A 47 -2.32 -4.79 -1.11
C SER A 47 -3.42 -3.73 -1.20
N THR A 48 -3.93 -3.26 -0.06
CA THR A 48 -4.95 -2.21 0.02
C THR A 48 -4.40 -0.86 -0.43
N VAL A 49 -3.22 -0.47 0.07
CA VAL A 49 -2.57 0.80 -0.27
C VAL A 49 -2.19 0.86 -1.76
N TRP A 50 -1.69 -0.24 -2.31
CA TRP A 50 -1.37 -0.35 -3.73
C TRP A 50 -2.62 -0.19 -4.62
N ALA A 51 -3.72 -0.83 -4.25
CA ALA A 51 -4.98 -0.71 -4.96
C ALA A 51 -5.51 0.73 -4.95
N ALA A 52 -5.53 1.39 -3.79
CA ALA A 52 -5.96 2.79 -3.66
C ALA A 52 -5.14 3.72 -4.56
N ARG A 53 -3.81 3.62 -4.54
CA ARG A 53 -2.92 4.43 -5.40
C ARG A 53 -3.11 4.17 -6.90
N THR A 54 -3.53 2.97 -7.29
CA THR A 54 -3.85 2.66 -8.69
C THR A 54 -5.13 3.37 -9.15
N VAL A 55 -6.10 3.55 -8.24
CA VAL A 55 -7.36 4.27 -8.52
C VAL A 55 -7.10 5.77 -8.67
N ASP A 56 -6.20 6.35 -7.89
CA ASP A 56 -5.80 7.76 -8.01
C ASP A 56 -4.98 8.07 -9.28
N SER A 57 -4.60 7.07 -10.08
CA SER A 57 -3.86 7.31 -11.32
C SER A 57 -4.78 7.90 -12.40
N PRO A 58 -4.54 9.15 -12.88
CA PRO A 58 -5.39 9.81 -13.87
C PRO A 58 -5.38 9.14 -15.25
N LEU A 59 -4.54 8.12 -15.44
CA LEU A 59 -4.46 7.33 -16.67
C LEU A 59 -5.72 6.47 -16.92
N ARG A 60 -6.52 6.15 -15.89
CA ARG A 60 -7.79 5.42 -16.07
C ARG A 60 -8.96 6.32 -16.47
N SER A 61 -8.92 7.62 -16.18
CA SER A 61 -10.03 8.54 -16.50
C SER A 61 -10.15 8.93 -17.97
N ARG A 62 -9.16 8.58 -18.82
CA ARG A 62 -9.14 9.01 -20.24
C ARG A 62 -9.66 7.98 -21.24
N VAL A 63 -10.07 6.78 -20.82
CA VAL A 63 -10.69 5.80 -21.72
C VAL A 63 -12.21 5.99 -21.73
N GLY A 64 -12.66 7.16 -22.16
CA GLY A 64 -14.09 7.54 -22.24
C GLY A 64 -14.45 8.41 -23.44
N GLY A 65 -13.56 8.53 -24.43
CA GLY A 65 -13.74 9.46 -25.54
C GLY A 65 -13.74 8.80 -26.92
N ARG A 66 -14.92 8.40 -27.42
CA ARG A 66 -15.39 8.63 -28.81
C ARG A 66 -16.72 7.93 -29.06
N ARG A 67 -17.84 8.64 -28.82
CA ARG A 67 -19.05 8.43 -29.61
C ARG A 67 -19.16 9.57 -30.61
N HIS A 68 -18.63 9.33 -31.81
CA HIS A 68 -18.99 10.12 -32.99
C HIS A 68 -20.47 9.91 -33.27
N ARG A 69 -21.31 10.86 -32.87
CA ARG A 69 -22.71 10.91 -33.33
C ARG A 69 -22.74 11.78 -34.58
N ARG A 70 -22.83 11.13 -35.74
CA ARG A 70 -23.04 11.76 -37.05
C ARG A 70 -24.26 12.68 -36.98
N ALA A 71 -24.09 13.89 -37.50
CA ALA A 71 -25.18 14.79 -37.84
C ALA A 71 -25.94 14.22 -39.05
N SER A 72 -27.26 14.36 -39.04
CA SER A 72 -28.16 14.32 -40.19
C SER A 72 -29.33 15.23 -39.89
#